data_AF-A0A2V9IZZ0-F1
#
_entry.id   AF-A0A2V9IZZ0-F1
#
_cell.length_a   1.000
_cell.length_b   1.000
_cell.length_c   1.000
_cell.angle_alpha   90.00
_cell.angle_beta   90.00
_cell.angle_gamma   90.00
#
_symmetry.space_group_name_H-M   'P 1'
#
loop_
_entity.id
_entity.type
_entity.pdbx_description
1 polymer ?
#
loop_
_entity_poly.entity_id
_entity_poly.type
_entity_poly.pdbx_seq_one_letter_code
_entity_poly.pdbx_strand_id
1 'polypeptide(L)'
;ANADRLLGLGYDDRVRERYIREQQINFAVVHWTKDSDAAYGRIAIFPTLFLIDGQGIVVRHWAGFVDPEELRRAVLEALASSQAARPAGR
;
A
#
# COMPACT_ATOMS: atom_id res chain seq x y z
N ALA A 1 -1.29 -0.99 5.19
CA ALA A 1 -1.46 -0.68 6.64
C ALA A 1 -2.91 -0.98 7.04
N ASN A 2 -3.18 -1.24 8.31
CA ASN A 2 -4.51 -1.56 8.82
C ASN A 2 -5.08 -0.40 9.66
N ALA A 3 -6.33 0.00 9.39
CA ALA A 3 -7.00 1.15 10.03
C ALA A 3 -7.95 0.80 11.18
N ASP A 4 -7.97 -0.46 11.64
CA ASP A 4 -8.75 -0.94 12.77
C ASP A 4 -8.77 0.02 13.97
N ARG A 5 -7.60 0.42 14.47
CA ARG A 5 -7.46 1.32 15.61
C ARG A 5 -7.96 2.73 15.32
N LEU A 6 -7.69 3.25 14.12
CA LEU A 6 -8.14 4.59 13.72
C LEU A 6 -9.66 4.66 13.62
N LEU A 7 -10.28 3.61 13.08
CA LEU A 7 -11.71 3.46 12.92
C LEU A 7 -12.44 3.03 14.19
N GLY A 8 -11.71 2.77 15.29
CA GLY A 8 -12.28 2.30 16.54
C GLY A 8 -12.93 0.92 16.44
N LEU A 9 -12.46 0.07 15.51
CA LEU A 9 -12.94 -1.31 15.40
C LEU A 9 -12.43 -2.13 16.59
N GLY A 10 -13.29 -2.98 17.15
CA GLY A 10 -12.96 -3.82 18.31
C GLY A 10 -12.01 -4.99 18.00
N TYR A 11 -11.22 -4.91 16.94
CA TYR A 11 -10.22 -5.91 16.59
C TYR A 11 -8.90 -5.60 17.31
N ASP A 12 -8.39 -6.60 18.03
CA ASP A 12 -7.08 -6.51 18.66
C ASP A 12 -5.97 -7.04 17.73
N ASP A 13 -4.72 -6.89 18.16
CA ASP A 13 -3.56 -7.32 17.38
C ASP A 13 -3.57 -8.84 17.09
N ARG A 14 -4.23 -9.64 17.92
CA ARG A 14 -4.31 -11.10 17.75
C ARG A 14 -5.17 -11.48 16.54
N VAL A 15 -6.28 -10.76 16.33
CA VAL A 15 -7.12 -10.95 15.14
C VAL A 15 -6.33 -10.66 13.87
N ARG A 16 -5.55 -9.58 13.86
CA ARG A 16 -4.71 -9.21 12.72
C ARG A 16 -3.57 -10.20 12.49
N GLU A 17 -2.88 -10.62 13.55
CA GLU A 17 -1.82 -11.63 13.45
C GLU A 17 -2.35 -12.95 12.89
N ARG A 18 -3.53 -13.39 13.33
CA ARG A 18 -4.19 -14.59 12.80
C ARG A 18 -4.48 -14.43 11.31
N TYR A 19 -5.05 -13.30 10.89
CA TYR A 19 -5.34 -13.01 9.48
C TYR A 19 -4.07 -13.03 8.61
N ILE A 20 -2.97 -12.44 9.08
CA ILE A 20 -1.67 -12.45 8.39
C ILE A 20 -1.18 -13.89 8.18
N ARG A 21 -1.29 -14.75 9.20
CA ARG A 21 -0.88 -16.16 9.10
C ARG A 21 -1.77 -16.95 8.15
N GLU A 22 -3.10 -16.82 8.28
CA GLU A 22 -4.08 -17.56 7.48
C GLU A 22 -4.01 -17.18 5.99
N GLN A 23 -3.84 -15.90 5.68
CA GLN A 23 -3.74 -15.40 4.30
C GLN A 23 -2.31 -15.43 3.75
N GLN A 24 -1.35 -15.95 4.52
CA GLN A 24 0.06 -16.05 4.14
C GLN A 24 0.64 -14.70 3.65
N ILE A 25 0.25 -13.60 4.30
CA ILE A 25 0.73 -12.26 3.94
C ILE A 25 2.23 -12.20 4.22
N ASN A 26 3.00 -12.01 3.16
CA ASN A 26 4.48 -12.04 3.17
C ASN A 26 5.11 -10.64 3.08
N PHE A 27 4.32 -9.59 3.28
CA PHE A 27 4.77 -8.20 3.33
C PHE A 27 4.43 -7.56 4.68
N ALA A 28 5.14 -6.49 5.03
CA ALA A 28 4.93 -5.81 6.31
C ALA A 28 3.52 -5.22 6.43
N VAL A 29 2.86 -5.51 7.55
CA VAL A 29 1.56 -4.94 7.90
C VAL A 29 1.72 -4.08 9.15
N VAL A 30 1.55 -2.77 8.99
CA VAL A 30 1.66 -1.78 10.07
C VAL A 30 0.30 -1.20 10.44
N HIS A 31 0.20 -0.56 11.61
CA HIS A 31 -0.97 0.23 11.97
C HIS A 31 -1.03 1.53 11.16
N TRP A 32 -2.24 1.86 10.72
CA TRP A 32 -2.54 3.17 10.18
C TRP A 32 -2.75 4.15 11.32
N THR A 33 -1.95 5.21 11.38
CA THR A 33 -2.02 6.24 12.41
C THR A 33 -2.73 7.49 11.87
N LYS A 34 -3.08 8.43 12.76
CA LYS A 34 -3.61 9.75 12.36
C LYS A 34 -2.62 10.53 11.48
N ASP A 35 -1.32 10.42 11.78
CA ASP A 35 -0.28 11.10 11.01
C ASP A 35 -0.15 10.50 9.60
N SER A 36 -0.20 9.16 9.50
CA SER A 36 -0.27 8.50 8.18
C SER A 36 -1.54 8.90 7.43
N ASP A 37 -2.69 8.91 8.09
CA ASP A 37 -3.93 9.34 7.45
C ASP A 37 -3.84 10.75 6.87
N ALA A 38 -3.31 11.70 7.63
CA ALA A 38 -3.08 13.07 7.16
C ALA A 38 -2.08 13.13 6.00
N ALA A 39 -0.97 12.39 6.08
CA ALA A 39 0.08 12.37 5.06
C ALA A 39 -0.40 11.83 3.71
N TYR A 40 -1.33 10.87 3.74
CA TYR A 40 -1.91 10.25 2.53
C TYR A 40 -3.24 10.89 2.09
N GLY A 41 -3.57 12.08 2.61
CA GLY A 41 -4.69 12.88 2.12
C GLY A 41 -6.05 12.59 2.76
N ARG A 42 -6.06 12.01 3.97
CA ARG A 42 -7.26 11.62 4.74
C ARG A 42 -8.13 10.63 3.98
N ILE A 43 -7.77 9.36 4.03
CA ILE A 43 -8.39 8.30 3.23
C ILE A 43 -9.83 8.09 3.71
N ALA A 44 -10.81 8.32 2.82
CA ALA A 44 -12.22 8.16 3.13
C ALA A 44 -12.80 6.79 2.72
N ILE A 45 -12.08 6.02 1.89
CA ILE A 45 -12.57 4.75 1.31
C ILE A 45 -11.53 3.66 1.55
N PHE A 46 -11.97 2.51 2.04
CA PHE A 46 -11.14 1.32 2.21
C PHE A 46 -11.62 0.17 1.29
N PRO A 47 -10.71 -0.61 0.68
CA PRO A 47 -9.27 -0.40 0.65
C PRO A 47 -8.87 0.80 -0.24
N THR A 48 -7.74 1.44 0.07
CA THR A 48 -7.07 2.39 -0.83
C THR A 48 -5.63 1.94 -1.02
N LEU A 49 -5.16 1.94 -2.27
CA LEU A 49 -3.82 1.50 -2.67
C LEU A 49 -3.05 2.69 -3.26
N PHE A 50 -1.78 2.81 -2.93
CA PHE A 50 -0.85 3.77 -3.53
C PHE A 50 0.31 3.00 -4.15
N LEU A 51 0.64 3.31 -5.40
CA LEU A 51 1.85 2.82 -6.05
C LEU A 51 2.92 3.91 -5.99
N ILE A 52 4.04 3.57 -5.36
CA ILE A 52 5.21 4.43 -5.23
C ILE A 52 6.32 3.84 -6.09
N ASP A 53 6.96 4.66 -6.92
CA ASP A 53 8.05 4.24 -7.80
C ASP A 53 9.42 4.17 -7.07
N GLY A 54 10.47 3.80 -7.80
CA GLY A 54 11.83 3.71 -7.28
C GLY A 54 12.49 5.06 -6.92
N GLN A 55 11.82 6.18 -7.18
CA GLN A 55 12.24 7.52 -6.76
C GLN A 55 11.48 7.99 -5.51
N GLY A 56 10.56 7.17 -4.97
CA GLY A 56 9.73 7.53 -3.84
C GLY A 56 8.54 8.41 -4.21
N ILE A 57 8.18 8.51 -5.50
CA ILE A 57 7.05 9.30 -5.97
C ILE A 57 5.81 8.43 -6.07
N VAL A 58 4.67 8.94 -5.58
CA VAL A 58 3.37 8.32 -5.81
C VAL A 58 2.99 8.49 -7.28
N VAL A 59 2.99 7.40 -8.04
CA VAL A 59 2.70 7.41 -9.48
C VAL A 59 1.26 7.02 -9.81
N ARG A 60 0.59 6.27 -8.92
CA ARG A 60 -0.84 5.91 -9.03
C ARG A 60 -1.49 5.74 -7.66
N HIS A 61 -2.80 5.89 -7.61
CA HIS A 61 -3.62 5.46 -6.47
C HIS A 61 -4.93 4.84 -6.95
N TRP A 62 -5.53 3.99 -6.12
CA TRP A 62 -6.84 3.39 -6.37
C TRP A 62 -7.66 3.38 -5.09
N ALA A 63 -8.95 3.70 -5.21
CA ALA A 63 -9.94 3.56 -4.14
C ALA A 63 -10.88 2.40 -4.47
N GLY A 64 -10.97 1.41 -3.58
CA GLY A 64 -11.80 0.23 -3.75
C GLY A 64 -11.07 -0.94 -4.44
N PHE A 65 -11.85 -1.75 -5.15
CA PHE A 65 -11.35 -2.93 -5.85
C PHE A 65 -10.44 -2.55 -7.02
N VAL A 66 -9.35 -3.29 -7.19
CA VAL A 66 -8.44 -3.18 -8.33
C VAL A 66 -8.27 -4.56 -8.92
N ASP A 67 -8.36 -4.65 -10.24
CA ASP A 67 -8.14 -5.91 -10.93
C ASP A 67 -6.65 -6.33 -10.81
N PRO A 68 -6.35 -7.60 -10.50
CA PRO A 68 -4.97 -8.07 -10.34
C PRO A 68 -4.08 -7.84 -11.57
N GLU A 69 -4.64 -7.92 -12.78
CA GLU A 69 -3.90 -7.72 -14.02
C GLU A 69 -3.60 -6.24 -14.26
N GLU A 70 -4.53 -5.35 -13.89
CA GLU A 70 -4.28 -3.90 -13.86
C GLU A 70 -3.14 -3.56 -12.89
N LEU A 71 -3.21 -4.07 -11.67
CA LEU A 71 -2.18 -3.84 -10.65
C LEU A 71 -0.80 -4.34 -11.12
N ARG A 72 -0.75 -5.54 -11.71
CA ARG A 72 0.48 -6.13 -12.24
C ARG A 72 1.09 -5.25 -13.34
N ARG A 73 0.28 -4.76 -14.29
CA ARG A 73 0.75 -3.87 -15.36
C ARG A 73 1.31 -2.57 -14.79
N ALA A 74 0.60 -1.93 -13.87
CA ALA A 74 1.04 -0.70 -13.25
C ALA A 74 2.39 -0.85 -12.52
N VAL A 75 2.60 -1.96 -11.81
CA VAL A 75 3.88 -2.25 -11.14
C VAL A 75 5.01 -2.44 -12.16
N LEU A 76 4.77 -3.19 -13.24
CA LEU A 76 5.78 -3.42 -14.27
C LEU A 76 6.18 -2.11 -14.98
N GLU A 77 5.22 -1.24 -15.26
CA GLU A 77 5.47 0.08 -15.81
C GLU A 77 6.33 0.94 -14.87
N ALA A 78 5.97 1.00 -13.58
CA ALA A 78 6.73 1.77 -12.60
C ALA A 78 8.17 1.26 -12.43
N LEU A 79 8.38 -0.07 -12.52
CA LEU A 79 9.71 -0.68 -12.50
C LEU A 79 10.52 -0.32 -13.75
N ALA A 80 9.90 -0.30 -14.92
CA ALA A 80 10.57 0.06 -16.18
C ALA A 80 10.99 1.54 -16.17
N SER A 81 10.11 2.45 -15.74
CA SER A 81 10.40 3.87 -15.59
C SER A 81 11.54 4.13 -14.59
N SER A 82 11.57 3.38 -13.50
CA SER A 82 12.63 3.51 -12.47
C SER A 82 14.00 3.04 -12.97
N GLN A 83 14.05 2.06 -13.87
CA GLN A 83 15.31 1.59 -14.48
C GLN A 83 15.83 2.55 -15.54
N ALA A 84 14.94 3.12 -16.36
CA ALA A 84 15.31 4.14 -17.35
C ALA A 84 15.87 5.43 -16.71
N ALA A 85 15.42 5.76 -15.48
CA ALA A 85 15.87 6.93 -14.74
C ALA A 85 17.21 6.77 -14.01
N ARG A 86 17.79 5.55 -13.94
CA ARG A 86 19.13 5.34 -13.37
C ARG A 86 20.19 5.54 -14.47
N PRO A 87 20.96 6.64 -14.49
CA PRO A 87 22.11 6.72 -15.39
C PRO A 87 23.12 5.63 -15.02
N ALA A 88 23.69 4.98 -16.03
CA ALA A 88 24.81 4.06 -15.85
C ALA A 88 25.93 4.79 -15.07
N GLY A 89 26.12 4.40 -13.81
CA GLY A 89 27.16 4.96 -12.96
C GLY A 89 28.53 4.72 -13.61
N ARG A 90 29.30 5.80 -13.75
CA ARG A 90 30.73 5.79 -14.02
C ARG A 90 31.51 5.21 -12.85
#